data_AF-A0A1C6I0Z2-F1
#
_entry.id   AF-A0A1C6I0Z2-F1
#
_cell.length_a   1.000
_cell.length_b   1.000
_cell.length_c   1.000
_cell.angle_alpha   90.00
_cell.angle_beta   90.00
_cell.angle_gamma   90.00
#
_symmetry.space_group_name_H-M   'P 1'
#
loop_
_entity.id
_entity.type
_entity.pdbx_description
1 polymer ?
#
loop_
_entity_poly.entity_id
_entity_poly.type
_entity_poly.pdbx_seq_one_letter_code
_entity_poly.pdbx_strand_id
1 'polypeptide(L)'
;MKEIIFSKYSNERSRSFAIRTDIAEEDGKRWLEKKWLYPEGKEHVLRMKKWNQKLDQMYGEVPFLSNKCEIGEDCAYFEYLEQENLAEYLDDLLGKGEKEKAEKIFTEYLENVQKLHSKKPFTITEEFKNVFGDVPMPGGLTCTDVTNIDMICDNVVMTSPYTLLDYEWTFEFPVPCEFVLYRIIHYYIQTHKVREVLNAAGFYEKFGISEVMRTSFSRMESGFQVYITGMHVPMREMYATMTPGVEYLSLSNLGPLQVYFAEQRGMYSEASSVKRPIMAGKVKCTLNLPKSCRFIRIDPGDHPCTVHLAAIRFDRMPASLDGVLTPEGTICGSWAFLSRFDPCIVDIEVPEGAKNLTLNLEIDEAKEDMLNEICSLEVRSHSLKGVLGERAREAVGRLKNGRESSAKKGK
;
A
#
# COMPACT_ATOMS: atom_id res chain seq x y z
N MET A 1 5.40 -30.37 28.08
CA MET A 1 5.11 -29.05 28.68
C MET A 1 4.80 -28.14 27.52
N LYS A 2 3.57 -27.64 27.48
CA LYS A 2 3.11 -26.69 26.47
C LYS A 2 4.03 -25.46 26.40
N GLU A 3 4.49 -25.18 25.19
CA GLU A 3 5.24 -23.97 24.83
C GLU A 3 4.41 -23.11 23.87
N ILE A 4 4.52 -21.78 24.00
CA ILE A 4 3.92 -20.84 23.04
C ILE A 4 5.02 -20.38 22.11
N ILE A 5 4.97 -20.82 20.85
CA ILE A 5 6.00 -20.52 19.85
C ILE A 5 5.78 -19.16 19.17
N PHE A 6 4.53 -18.69 19.15
CA PHE A 6 4.14 -17.42 18.56
C PHE A 6 2.87 -16.89 19.21
N SER A 7 2.76 -15.57 19.33
CA SER A 7 1.56 -14.91 19.85
C SER A 7 1.30 -13.60 19.08
N LYS A 8 0.08 -13.43 18.59
CA LYS A 8 -0.40 -12.22 17.90
C LYS A 8 -1.60 -11.64 18.64
N TYR A 9 -1.57 -10.33 18.84
CA TYR A 9 -2.66 -9.59 19.49
C TYR A 9 -3.39 -8.75 18.45
N SER A 10 -4.72 -8.81 18.45
CA SER A 10 -5.58 -7.88 17.70
C SER A 10 -6.11 -6.77 18.62
N ASN A 11 -5.22 -6.23 19.45
CA ASN A 11 -5.56 -5.21 20.45
C ASN A 11 -5.92 -3.85 19.86
N GLU A 12 -5.73 -3.62 18.56
CA GLU A 12 -6.25 -2.44 17.84
C GLU A 12 -7.77 -2.50 17.60
N ARG A 13 -8.39 -3.67 17.78
CA ARG A 13 -9.85 -3.84 17.69
C ARG A 13 -10.52 -3.39 18.98
N SER A 14 -11.81 -3.10 18.93
CA SER A 14 -12.61 -2.82 20.12
C SER A 14 -12.50 -3.97 21.13
N ARG A 15 -12.75 -3.68 22.41
CA ARG A 15 -12.65 -4.69 23.49
C ARG A 15 -13.50 -5.94 23.23
N SER A 16 -14.60 -5.79 22.49
CA SER A 16 -15.49 -6.88 22.08
C SER A 16 -14.91 -7.80 21.00
N PHE A 17 -13.86 -7.37 20.28
CA PHE A 17 -13.25 -8.11 19.18
C PHE A 17 -11.74 -8.35 19.36
N ALA A 18 -11.14 -7.80 20.40
CA ALA A 18 -9.72 -7.94 20.69
C ALA A 18 -9.41 -9.36 21.20
N ILE A 19 -8.61 -10.10 20.43
CA ILE A 19 -8.21 -11.47 20.71
C ILE A 19 -6.68 -11.60 20.73
N ARG A 20 -6.20 -12.61 21.46
CA ARG A 20 -4.83 -13.12 21.37
C ARG A 20 -4.89 -14.46 20.66
N THR A 21 -4.12 -14.59 19.58
CA THR A 21 -3.93 -15.85 18.87
C THR A 21 -2.55 -16.38 19.20
N ASP A 22 -2.51 -17.50 19.92
CA ASP A 22 -1.27 -18.21 20.24
C ASP A 22 -1.11 -19.41 19.31
N ILE A 23 0.11 -19.69 18.85
CA ILE A 23 0.48 -21.01 18.34
C ILE A 23 1.17 -21.72 19.48
N ALA A 24 0.59 -22.84 19.91
CA ALA A 24 1.10 -23.65 20.99
C ALA A 24 1.68 -24.97 20.45
N GLU A 25 2.70 -25.48 21.11
CA GLU A 25 3.34 -26.76 20.81
C GLU A 25 3.49 -27.59 22.08
N GLU A 26 3.13 -28.87 22.00
CA GLU A 26 3.44 -29.87 23.05
C GLU A 26 3.70 -31.22 22.39
N ASP A 27 4.79 -31.87 22.78
CA ASP A 27 5.22 -33.18 22.26
C ASP A 27 5.26 -33.24 20.72
N GLY A 28 5.70 -32.14 20.09
CA GLY A 28 5.79 -32.00 18.63
C GLY A 28 4.44 -31.80 17.92
N LYS A 29 3.32 -31.68 18.65
CA LYS A 29 2.01 -31.35 18.08
C LYS A 29 1.72 -29.87 18.26
N ARG A 30 1.28 -29.22 17.18
CA ARG A 30 0.89 -27.81 17.17
C ARG A 30 -0.62 -27.61 17.10
N TRP A 31 -1.09 -26.55 17.73
CA TRP A 31 -2.46 -26.05 17.60
C TRP A 31 -2.50 -24.53 17.80
N LEU A 32 -3.59 -23.90 17.40
CA LEU A 32 -3.82 -22.48 17.68
C LEU A 32 -4.83 -22.30 18.81
N GLU A 33 -4.62 -21.26 19.61
CA GLU A 33 -5.55 -20.82 20.65
C GLU A 33 -5.94 -19.38 20.42
N LYS A 34 -7.24 -19.13 20.18
CA LYS A 34 -7.80 -17.78 20.14
C LYS A 34 -8.46 -17.46 21.48
N LYS A 35 -7.86 -16.56 22.25
CA LYS A 35 -8.31 -16.10 23.57
C LYS A 35 -8.88 -14.69 23.49
N TRP A 36 -9.99 -14.41 24.17
CA TRP A 36 -10.48 -13.03 24.29
C TRP A 36 -9.59 -12.25 25.26
N LEU A 37 -9.20 -11.04 24.90
CA LEU A 37 -8.38 -10.18 25.77
C LEU A 37 -9.18 -9.53 26.89
N TYR A 38 -10.46 -9.29 26.64
CA TYR A 38 -11.37 -8.65 27.57
C TYR A 38 -12.66 -9.46 27.71
N PRO A 39 -13.33 -9.45 28.87
CA PRO A 39 -14.58 -10.18 29.09
C PRO A 39 -15.66 -9.92 28.04
N GLU A 40 -15.71 -8.71 27.48
CA GLU A 40 -16.63 -8.28 26.43
C GLU A 40 -16.47 -9.11 25.13
N GLY A 41 -15.27 -9.62 24.85
CA GLY A 41 -14.99 -10.45 23.68
C GLY A 41 -15.28 -11.94 23.86
N LYS A 42 -15.77 -12.37 25.02
CA LYS A 42 -16.06 -13.78 25.29
C LYS A 42 -17.05 -14.37 24.28
N GLU A 43 -18.17 -13.68 24.03
CA GLU A 43 -19.18 -14.16 23.09
C GLU A 43 -18.65 -14.21 21.65
N HIS A 44 -17.73 -13.31 21.30
CA HIS A 44 -17.10 -13.27 19.98
C HIS A 44 -16.29 -14.54 19.69
N VAL A 45 -15.44 -14.96 20.64
CA VAL A 45 -14.65 -16.20 20.52
C VAL A 45 -15.53 -17.44 20.56
N LEU A 46 -16.51 -17.50 21.48
CA LEU A 46 -17.40 -18.66 21.59
C LEU A 46 -18.26 -18.88 20.34
N ARG A 47 -18.60 -17.81 19.61
CA ARG A 47 -19.33 -17.88 18.34
C ARG A 47 -18.56 -18.61 17.23
N MET A 48 -17.23 -18.71 17.30
CA MET A 48 -16.44 -19.42 16.29
C MET A 48 -16.88 -20.89 16.17
N LYS A 49 -17.24 -21.56 17.27
CA LYS A 49 -17.74 -22.95 17.19
C LYS A 49 -19.08 -23.06 16.45
N LYS A 50 -19.96 -22.06 16.63
CA LYS A 50 -21.21 -21.96 15.88
C LYS A 50 -20.93 -21.78 14.38
N TRP A 51 -19.96 -20.95 14.03
CA TRP A 51 -19.56 -20.72 12.63
C TRP A 51 -18.96 -21.95 11.98
N ASN A 52 -18.04 -22.65 12.64
CA ASN A 52 -17.51 -23.94 12.19
C ASN A 52 -18.64 -24.90 11.77
N GLN A 53 -19.63 -25.10 12.65
CA GLN A 53 -20.75 -26.02 12.38
C GLN A 53 -21.65 -25.56 11.22
N LYS A 54 -21.98 -24.26 11.14
CA LYS A 54 -22.87 -23.73 10.09
C LYS A 54 -22.20 -23.67 8.73
N LEU A 55 -20.93 -23.29 8.69
CA LEU A 55 -20.17 -23.17 7.44
C LEU A 55 -19.86 -24.54 6.86
N ASP A 56 -19.50 -25.55 7.66
CA ASP A 56 -19.29 -26.92 7.16
C ASP A 56 -20.54 -27.49 6.47
N GLN A 57 -21.73 -27.18 6.98
CA GLN A 57 -23.00 -27.59 6.34
C GLN A 57 -23.20 -26.88 4.99
N MET A 58 -22.86 -25.60 4.90
CA MET A 58 -23.01 -24.82 3.68
C MET A 58 -21.97 -25.17 2.62
N TYR A 59 -20.74 -25.46 3.05
CA TYR A 59 -19.63 -25.70 2.15
C TYR A 59 -19.74 -27.02 1.39
N GLY A 60 -20.65 -27.94 1.75
CA GLY A 60 -20.85 -29.21 1.06
C GLY A 60 -21.14 -29.13 -0.46
N GLU A 61 -21.45 -27.95 -1.00
CA GLU A 61 -21.67 -27.73 -2.44
C GLU A 61 -20.39 -27.38 -3.24
N VAL A 62 -19.28 -27.10 -2.55
CA VAL A 62 -17.99 -26.68 -3.09
C VAL A 62 -16.85 -27.42 -2.36
N PRO A 63 -15.64 -27.52 -2.92
CA PRO A 63 -14.55 -28.23 -2.25
C PRO A 63 -13.90 -27.38 -1.14
N PHE A 64 -14.70 -26.93 -0.16
CA PHE A 64 -14.26 -26.14 1.00
C PHE A 64 -14.57 -26.87 2.31
N LEU A 65 -13.75 -26.65 3.33
CA LEU A 65 -13.97 -27.04 4.72
C LEU A 65 -13.64 -25.84 5.62
N SER A 66 -14.32 -25.73 6.76
CA SER A 66 -13.86 -24.83 7.80
C SER A 66 -12.84 -25.53 8.69
N ASN A 67 -11.81 -24.80 9.11
CA ASN A 67 -10.79 -25.31 10.02
C ASN A 67 -11.44 -25.78 11.33
N LYS A 68 -11.07 -26.97 11.84
CA LYS A 68 -11.74 -27.52 13.03
C LYS A 68 -11.56 -26.59 14.22
N CYS A 69 -12.68 -26.28 14.89
CA CYS A 69 -12.70 -25.52 16.13
C CYS A 69 -13.27 -26.34 17.28
N GLU A 70 -12.62 -26.26 18.44
CA GLU A 70 -13.13 -26.74 19.72
C GLU A 70 -13.14 -25.60 20.74
N ILE A 71 -14.08 -25.63 21.68
CA ILE A 71 -14.18 -24.60 22.72
C ILE A 71 -13.56 -25.13 24.01
N GLY A 72 -12.59 -24.38 24.53
CA GLY A 72 -12.02 -24.53 25.86
C GLY A 72 -12.72 -23.65 26.89
N GLU A 73 -12.14 -23.60 28.09
CA GLU A 73 -12.66 -22.78 29.19
C GLU A 73 -12.52 -21.27 28.92
N ASP A 74 -11.36 -20.85 28.38
CA ASP A 74 -11.01 -19.44 28.14
C ASP A 74 -10.61 -19.14 26.68
N CYS A 75 -10.74 -20.11 25.77
CA CYS A 75 -10.27 -20.00 24.40
C CYS A 75 -11.06 -20.86 23.40
N ALA A 76 -10.89 -20.58 22.12
CA ALA A 76 -11.21 -21.49 21.04
C ALA A 76 -9.90 -22.12 20.51
N TYR A 77 -9.87 -23.45 20.45
CA TYR A 77 -8.79 -24.24 19.87
C TYR A 77 -9.02 -24.46 18.39
N PHE A 78 -7.97 -24.39 17.61
CA PHE A 78 -7.98 -24.68 16.19
C PHE A 78 -6.85 -25.63 15.82
N GLU A 79 -7.08 -26.49 14.84
CA GLU A 79 -6.00 -27.31 14.28
C GLU A 79 -4.97 -26.44 13.56
N TYR A 80 -3.71 -26.86 13.65
CA TYR A 80 -2.60 -26.25 12.92
C TYR A 80 -2.38 -27.03 11.63
N LEU A 81 -2.43 -26.33 10.49
CA LEU A 81 -2.19 -26.88 9.16
C LEU A 81 -0.82 -26.44 8.66
N GLU A 82 -0.01 -27.40 8.20
CA GLU A 82 1.35 -27.15 7.72
C GLU A 82 1.42 -26.82 6.22
N GLN A 83 0.33 -27.07 5.49
CA GLN A 83 0.26 -26.77 4.07
C GLN A 83 0.28 -25.24 3.86
N GLU A 84 0.88 -24.82 2.74
CA GLU A 84 0.90 -23.42 2.33
C GLU A 84 -0.53 -22.89 2.07
N ASN A 85 -0.68 -21.57 2.21
CA ASN A 85 -1.95 -20.91 1.88
C ASN A 85 -2.05 -20.56 0.39
N LEU A 86 -3.26 -20.22 -0.07
CA LEU A 86 -3.55 -19.92 -1.47
C LEU A 86 -2.76 -18.68 -1.94
N ALA A 87 -2.53 -17.69 -1.08
CA ALA A 87 -1.74 -16.52 -1.46
C ALA A 87 -0.28 -16.91 -1.75
N GLU A 88 0.35 -17.67 -0.84
CA GLU A 88 1.72 -18.19 -1.00
C GLU A 88 1.86 -19.04 -2.26
N TYR A 89 0.92 -19.95 -2.49
CA TYR A 89 0.96 -20.83 -3.66
C TYR A 89 0.79 -20.04 -4.98
N LEU A 90 -0.12 -19.07 -5.02
CA LEU A 90 -0.28 -18.23 -6.20
C LEU A 90 0.94 -17.31 -6.42
N ASP A 91 1.55 -16.79 -5.35
CA ASP A 91 2.79 -16.00 -5.43
C ASP A 91 3.97 -16.84 -5.96
N ASP A 92 4.10 -18.09 -5.53
CA ASP A 92 5.12 -19.02 -6.06
C ASP A 92 4.93 -19.27 -7.56
N LEU A 93 3.70 -19.46 -8.02
CA LEU A 93 3.40 -19.58 -9.47
C LEU A 93 3.76 -18.31 -10.23
N LEU A 94 3.42 -17.13 -9.70
CA LEU A 94 3.80 -15.85 -10.31
C LEU A 94 5.33 -15.67 -10.35
N GLY A 95 6.04 -16.03 -9.28
CA GLY A 95 7.50 -16.00 -9.20
C GLY A 95 8.17 -16.93 -10.22
N LYS A 96 7.52 -18.04 -10.58
CA LYS A 96 7.94 -18.97 -11.63
C LYS A 96 7.53 -18.51 -13.04
N GLY A 97 6.79 -17.41 -13.18
CA GLY A 97 6.25 -16.94 -14.44
C GLY A 97 5.06 -17.74 -14.97
N GLU A 98 4.45 -18.62 -14.15
CA GLU A 98 3.27 -19.42 -14.48
C GLU A 98 1.96 -18.61 -14.31
N LYS A 99 1.91 -17.42 -14.91
CA LYS A 99 0.81 -16.46 -14.75
C LYS A 99 -0.55 -17.06 -15.09
N GLU A 100 -0.69 -17.71 -16.25
CA GLU A 100 -1.97 -18.24 -16.73
C GLU A 100 -2.53 -19.32 -15.78
N LYS A 101 -1.64 -20.09 -15.16
CA LYS A 101 -2.02 -21.10 -14.17
C LYS A 101 -2.47 -20.46 -12.87
N ALA A 102 -1.78 -19.43 -12.39
CA ALA A 102 -2.22 -18.66 -11.22
C ALA A 102 -3.60 -18.02 -11.47
N GLU A 103 -3.81 -17.39 -12.63
CA GLU A 103 -5.11 -16.81 -13.01
C GLU A 103 -6.24 -17.85 -13.06
N LYS A 104 -5.94 -19.05 -13.58
CA LYS A 104 -6.90 -20.15 -13.63
C LYS A 104 -7.31 -20.60 -12.23
N ILE A 105 -6.34 -20.86 -11.35
CA ILE A 105 -6.61 -21.34 -9.99
C ILE A 105 -7.35 -20.28 -9.18
N PHE A 106 -6.94 -19.02 -9.31
CA PHE A 106 -7.62 -17.91 -8.63
C PHE A 106 -9.05 -17.70 -9.16
N THR A 107 -9.26 -17.84 -10.48
CA THR A 107 -10.62 -17.85 -11.06
C THR A 107 -11.48 -18.96 -10.47
N GLU A 108 -10.98 -20.21 -10.47
CA GLU A 108 -11.73 -21.37 -9.96
C GLU A 108 -12.10 -21.18 -8.48
N TYR A 109 -11.21 -20.58 -7.70
CA TYR A 109 -11.50 -20.21 -6.31
C TYR A 109 -12.65 -19.20 -6.20
N LEU A 110 -12.58 -18.10 -6.96
CA LEU A 110 -13.63 -17.07 -6.97
C LEU A 110 -14.98 -17.61 -7.48
N GLU A 111 -15.00 -18.49 -8.48
CA GLU A 111 -16.21 -19.16 -8.97
C GLU A 111 -16.86 -20.03 -7.88
N ASN A 112 -16.07 -20.75 -7.07
CA ASN A 112 -16.59 -21.49 -5.93
C ASN A 112 -17.18 -20.57 -4.85
N VAL A 113 -16.50 -19.44 -4.55
CA VAL A 113 -17.03 -18.43 -3.61
C VAL A 113 -18.34 -17.83 -4.12
N GLN A 114 -18.44 -17.53 -5.42
CA GLN A 114 -19.65 -17.01 -6.05
C GLN A 114 -20.79 -18.02 -5.97
N LYS A 115 -20.53 -19.28 -6.34
CA LYS A 115 -21.53 -20.36 -6.27
C LYS A 115 -22.11 -20.53 -4.86
N LEU A 116 -21.27 -20.35 -3.85
CA LEU A 116 -21.64 -20.48 -2.44
C LEU A 116 -22.51 -19.31 -1.95
N HIS A 117 -22.16 -18.08 -2.32
CA HIS A 117 -22.77 -16.87 -1.75
C HIS A 117 -23.85 -16.23 -2.63
N SER A 118 -24.00 -16.61 -3.90
CA SER A 118 -25.03 -16.08 -4.81
C SER A 118 -26.26 -16.99 -4.85
N LYS A 119 -27.08 -17.00 -3.79
CA LYS A 119 -28.26 -17.89 -3.67
C LYS A 119 -29.61 -17.18 -3.81
N LYS A 120 -29.71 -15.95 -3.32
CA LYS A 120 -30.94 -15.15 -3.30
C LYS A 120 -30.64 -13.67 -3.50
N PRO A 121 -31.64 -12.83 -3.85
CA PRO A 121 -31.43 -11.39 -3.96
C PRO A 121 -31.01 -10.76 -2.63
N PHE A 122 -30.05 -9.84 -2.68
CA PHE A 122 -29.60 -9.09 -1.52
C PHE A 122 -30.60 -7.98 -1.14
N THR A 123 -30.81 -7.82 0.16
CA THR A 123 -31.59 -6.71 0.74
C THR A 123 -30.84 -6.12 1.92
N ILE A 124 -30.89 -4.80 2.06
CA ILE A 124 -30.30 -4.10 3.19
C ILE A 124 -31.17 -4.34 4.43
N THR A 125 -30.55 -4.73 5.54
CA THR A 125 -31.18 -4.87 6.86
C THR A 125 -30.56 -3.89 7.86
N GLU A 126 -31.15 -3.76 9.05
CA GLU A 126 -30.58 -2.92 10.10
C GLU A 126 -29.28 -3.53 10.66
N GLU A 127 -29.16 -4.85 10.73
CA GLU A 127 -27.91 -5.54 11.10
C GLU A 127 -26.79 -5.25 10.09
N PHE A 128 -27.12 -5.25 8.80
CA PHE A 128 -26.18 -4.82 7.76
C PHE A 128 -25.69 -3.39 8.01
N LYS A 129 -26.60 -2.44 8.25
CA LYS A 129 -26.23 -1.04 8.52
C LYS A 129 -25.41 -0.89 9.80
N ASN A 130 -25.68 -1.70 10.82
CA ASN A 130 -24.92 -1.67 12.08
C ASN A 130 -23.46 -2.11 11.89
N VAL A 131 -23.19 -3.06 10.98
CA VAL A 131 -21.84 -3.57 10.73
C VAL A 131 -21.11 -2.76 9.66
N PHE A 132 -21.81 -2.38 8.60
CA PHE A 132 -21.19 -1.80 7.41
C PHE A 132 -21.50 -0.31 7.18
N GLY A 133 -22.39 0.27 8.00
CA GLY A 133 -22.90 1.63 7.83
C GLY A 133 -24.05 1.74 6.82
N ASP A 134 -24.66 2.94 6.76
CA ASP A 134 -25.71 3.26 5.81
C ASP A 134 -25.11 3.59 4.42
N VAL A 135 -24.63 2.55 3.75
CA VAL A 135 -23.95 2.65 2.46
C VAL A 135 -24.97 2.52 1.32
N PRO A 136 -24.99 3.44 0.34
CA PRO A 136 -25.84 3.29 -0.83
C PRO A 136 -25.35 2.09 -1.66
N MET A 137 -26.21 1.08 -1.82
CA MET A 137 -25.89 -0.13 -2.58
C MET A 137 -26.56 -0.13 -3.96
N PRO A 138 -25.85 -0.54 -5.02
CA PRO A 138 -26.44 -0.75 -6.32
C PRO A 138 -27.42 -1.94 -6.31
N GLY A 139 -28.37 -1.95 -7.24
CA GLY A 139 -29.32 -3.06 -7.41
C GLY A 139 -28.68 -4.29 -8.07
N GLY A 140 -29.38 -5.43 -8.02
CA GLY A 140 -28.99 -6.67 -8.70
C GLY A 140 -27.94 -7.51 -7.97
N LEU A 141 -27.61 -7.16 -6.72
CA LEU A 141 -26.70 -7.93 -5.87
C LEU A 141 -27.37 -9.21 -5.33
N THR A 142 -26.54 -10.20 -5.02
CA THR A 142 -26.97 -11.50 -4.51
C THR A 142 -26.36 -11.78 -3.15
N CYS A 143 -26.94 -12.70 -2.37
CA CYS A 143 -26.44 -13.11 -1.07
C CYS A 143 -26.88 -14.54 -0.72
N THR A 144 -26.44 -15.00 0.45
CA THR A 144 -26.86 -16.24 1.10
C THR A 144 -27.27 -15.94 2.55
N ASP A 145 -27.72 -16.95 3.29
CA ASP A 145 -28.18 -16.79 4.68
C ASP A 145 -27.04 -16.59 5.68
N VAL A 146 -25.87 -17.16 5.41
CA VAL A 146 -24.70 -17.04 6.27
C VAL A 146 -23.48 -16.72 5.40
N THR A 147 -22.81 -15.60 5.66
CA THR A 147 -21.69 -15.15 4.83
C THR A 147 -20.45 -15.00 5.66
N ASN A 148 -19.37 -15.72 5.30
CA ASN A 148 -18.02 -15.44 5.80
C ASN A 148 -17.36 -14.41 4.86
N ILE A 149 -17.03 -13.22 5.38
CA ILE A 149 -16.39 -12.17 4.57
C ILE A 149 -14.85 -12.24 4.61
N ASP A 150 -14.28 -13.14 5.40
CA ASP A 150 -12.84 -13.27 5.63
C ASP A 150 -12.19 -14.39 4.80
N MET A 151 -12.75 -14.63 3.61
CA MET A 151 -12.29 -15.64 2.66
C MET A 151 -11.09 -15.16 1.81
N ILE A 152 -10.25 -14.30 2.36
CA ILE A 152 -9.04 -13.80 1.67
C ILE A 152 -8.04 -14.94 1.46
N CYS A 153 -7.20 -14.85 0.43
CA CYS A 153 -6.29 -15.94 0.04
C CYS A 153 -5.35 -16.38 1.17
N ASP A 154 -4.89 -15.48 2.04
CA ASP A 154 -4.05 -15.80 3.20
C ASP A 154 -4.75 -16.71 4.23
N ASN A 155 -6.09 -16.71 4.27
CA ASN A 155 -6.90 -17.53 5.17
C ASN A 155 -7.34 -18.86 4.54
N VAL A 156 -6.86 -19.20 3.33
CA VAL A 156 -7.26 -20.41 2.59
C VAL A 156 -6.05 -21.32 2.48
N VAL A 157 -6.10 -22.49 3.13
CA VAL A 157 -5.02 -23.47 3.05
C VAL A 157 -5.27 -24.44 1.90
N MET A 158 -4.19 -24.76 1.17
CA MET A 158 -4.16 -25.64 0.01
C MET A 158 -4.29 -27.14 0.35
N THR A 159 -5.20 -27.51 1.25
CA THR A 159 -5.61 -28.89 1.49
C THR A 159 -6.55 -29.38 0.37
N SER A 160 -6.85 -30.69 0.35
CA SER A 160 -7.86 -31.26 -0.55
C SER A 160 -8.98 -31.92 0.26
N PRO A 161 -10.18 -31.31 0.36
CA PRO A 161 -10.60 -29.99 -0.14
C PRO A 161 -9.92 -28.79 0.55
N TYR A 162 -10.07 -27.55 0.03
CA TYR A 162 -9.47 -26.35 0.63
C TYR A 162 -10.01 -26.09 2.04
N THR A 163 -9.15 -25.67 2.96
CA THR A 163 -9.55 -25.39 4.35
C THR A 163 -9.48 -23.90 4.64
N LEU A 164 -10.59 -23.31 5.08
CA LEU A 164 -10.70 -21.90 5.45
C LEU A 164 -10.38 -21.77 6.95
N LEU A 165 -9.25 -21.13 7.23
CA LEU A 165 -8.68 -20.98 8.58
C LEU A 165 -9.51 -20.05 9.46
N ASP A 166 -9.92 -18.92 8.88
CA ASP A 166 -10.62 -17.88 9.61
C ASP A 166 -12.07 -17.71 9.15
N TYR A 167 -12.93 -17.67 10.15
CA TYR A 167 -14.36 -17.44 10.01
C TYR A 167 -14.87 -16.60 11.19
N GLU A 168 -13.97 -15.80 11.80
CA GLU A 168 -14.29 -14.81 12.82
C GLU A 168 -15.38 -13.84 12.32
N TRP A 169 -15.28 -13.42 11.06
CA TRP A 169 -16.21 -12.47 10.43
C TRP A 169 -17.24 -13.20 9.57
N THR A 170 -18.06 -13.98 10.26
CA THR A 170 -19.22 -14.66 9.69
C THR A 170 -20.51 -14.03 10.21
N PHE A 171 -21.45 -13.76 9.30
CA PHE A 171 -22.69 -13.05 9.60
C PHE A 171 -23.92 -13.85 9.17
N GLU A 172 -25.01 -13.75 9.95
CA GLU A 172 -26.33 -14.37 9.69
C GLU A 172 -27.35 -13.38 9.13
N PHE A 173 -26.87 -12.28 8.57
CA PHE A 173 -27.68 -11.32 7.84
C PHE A 173 -27.17 -11.22 6.40
N PRO A 174 -27.99 -10.75 5.45
CA PRO A 174 -27.60 -10.61 4.07
C PRO A 174 -26.32 -9.77 3.91
N VAL A 175 -25.30 -10.36 3.27
CA VAL A 175 -24.09 -9.65 2.82
C VAL A 175 -23.93 -9.93 1.33
N PRO A 176 -23.66 -8.92 0.48
CA PRO A 176 -23.51 -9.13 -0.95
C PRO A 176 -22.38 -10.12 -1.28
N CYS A 177 -22.66 -11.10 -2.12
CA CYS A 177 -21.67 -12.03 -2.68
C CYS A 177 -20.56 -11.26 -3.39
N GLU A 178 -20.93 -10.24 -4.14
CA GLU A 178 -20.04 -9.39 -4.92
C GLU A 178 -19.08 -8.60 -4.01
N PHE A 179 -19.49 -8.28 -2.77
CA PHE A 179 -18.61 -7.67 -1.78
C PHE A 179 -17.54 -8.66 -1.28
N VAL A 180 -17.90 -9.93 -1.06
CA VAL A 180 -16.92 -10.98 -0.69
C VAL A 180 -15.90 -11.18 -1.80
N LEU A 181 -16.35 -11.31 -3.05
CA LEU A 181 -15.46 -11.40 -4.22
C LEU A 181 -14.57 -10.16 -4.35
N TYR A 182 -15.13 -8.96 -4.15
CA TYR A 182 -14.37 -7.72 -4.13
C TYR A 182 -13.25 -7.74 -3.09
N ARG A 183 -13.55 -8.15 -1.84
CA ARG A 183 -12.54 -8.26 -0.77
C ARG A 183 -11.42 -9.22 -1.16
N ILE A 184 -11.74 -10.39 -1.70
CA ILE A 184 -10.74 -11.39 -2.11
C ILE A 184 -9.80 -10.81 -3.18
N ILE A 185 -10.37 -10.21 -4.24
CA ILE A 185 -9.58 -9.61 -5.33
C ILE A 185 -8.74 -8.44 -4.82
N HIS A 186 -9.34 -7.57 -4.00
CA HIS A 186 -8.66 -6.40 -3.44
C HIS A 186 -7.48 -6.79 -2.54
N TYR A 187 -7.73 -7.64 -1.54
CA TYR A 187 -6.72 -8.04 -0.57
C TYR A 187 -5.64 -8.95 -1.15
N TYR A 188 -5.95 -9.72 -2.19
CA TYR A 188 -4.94 -10.52 -2.85
C TYR A 188 -4.13 -9.67 -3.82
N ILE A 189 -4.74 -8.99 -4.80
CA ILE A 189 -4.01 -8.35 -5.91
C ILE A 189 -3.54 -6.93 -5.55
N GLN A 190 -4.39 -6.10 -4.95
CA GLN A 190 -4.14 -4.64 -4.88
C GLN A 190 -3.29 -4.21 -3.68
N THR A 191 -2.99 -5.14 -2.78
CA THR A 191 -2.16 -4.90 -1.58
C THR A 191 -0.68 -5.14 -1.84
N HIS A 192 -0.31 -5.85 -2.91
CA HIS A 192 1.07 -6.20 -3.25
C HIS A 192 1.37 -5.99 -4.73
N LYS A 193 2.35 -5.12 -5.04
CA LYS A 193 2.73 -4.75 -6.41
C LYS A 193 3.13 -5.93 -7.30
N VAL A 194 3.74 -6.97 -6.74
CA VAL A 194 4.13 -8.21 -7.48
C VAL A 194 2.92 -8.88 -8.13
N ARG A 195 1.72 -8.70 -7.57
CA ARG A 195 0.48 -9.35 -8.03
C ARG A 195 -0.28 -8.50 -9.06
N GLU A 196 0.14 -7.26 -9.34
CA GLU A 196 -0.51 -6.39 -10.34
C GLU A 196 -0.57 -7.01 -11.74
N VAL A 197 0.34 -7.94 -12.03
CA VAL A 197 0.36 -8.74 -13.26
C VAL A 197 -0.95 -9.50 -13.52
N LEU A 198 -1.71 -9.84 -12.47
CA LEU A 198 -3.02 -10.50 -12.54
C LEU A 198 -4.16 -9.54 -12.96
N ASN A 199 -3.91 -8.24 -13.09
CA ASN A 199 -4.89 -7.22 -13.52
C ASN A 199 -6.25 -7.32 -12.79
N ALA A 200 -6.33 -6.75 -11.58
CA ALA A 200 -7.55 -6.76 -10.77
C ALA A 200 -8.81 -6.26 -11.53
N ALA A 201 -8.67 -5.30 -12.45
CA ALA A 201 -9.79 -4.80 -13.23
C ALA A 201 -10.45 -5.88 -14.10
N GLY A 202 -9.65 -6.79 -14.68
CA GLY A 202 -10.17 -7.91 -15.46
C GLY A 202 -10.95 -8.92 -14.60
N PHE A 203 -10.48 -9.17 -13.37
CA PHE A 203 -11.22 -9.99 -12.42
C PHE A 203 -12.54 -9.33 -12.00
N TYR A 204 -12.53 -8.04 -11.67
CA TYR A 204 -13.76 -7.32 -11.33
C TYR A 204 -14.79 -7.39 -12.47
N GLU A 205 -14.38 -7.15 -13.71
CA GLU A 205 -15.26 -7.25 -14.88
C GLU A 205 -15.81 -8.67 -15.06
N LYS A 206 -14.96 -9.69 -14.97
CA LYS A 206 -15.34 -11.11 -15.11
C LYS A 206 -16.41 -11.54 -14.11
N PHE A 207 -16.35 -11.02 -12.88
CA PHE A 207 -17.32 -11.31 -11.81
C PHE A 207 -18.45 -10.27 -11.73
N GLY A 208 -18.61 -9.41 -12.73
CA GLY A 208 -19.73 -8.45 -12.81
C GLY A 208 -19.64 -7.28 -11.83
N ILE A 209 -18.46 -7.01 -11.27
CA ILE A 209 -18.23 -5.97 -10.28
C ILE A 209 -17.91 -4.65 -10.99
N SER A 210 -18.93 -3.79 -11.11
CA SER A 210 -18.80 -2.47 -11.73
C SER A 210 -18.00 -1.47 -10.87
N GLU A 211 -17.56 -0.36 -11.46
CA GLU A 211 -16.92 0.74 -10.72
C GLU A 211 -17.82 1.38 -9.66
N VAL A 212 -19.12 1.47 -9.93
CA VAL A 212 -20.11 1.94 -8.96
C VAL A 212 -20.17 0.99 -7.76
N MET A 213 -20.20 -0.33 -8.02
CA MET A 213 -20.12 -1.34 -6.96
C MET A 213 -18.84 -1.21 -6.14
N ARG A 214 -17.67 -1.05 -6.79
CA ARG A 214 -16.38 -0.88 -6.08
C ARG A 214 -16.38 0.34 -5.16
N THR A 215 -17.00 1.44 -5.57
CA THR A 215 -17.12 2.65 -4.74
C THR A 215 -17.98 2.38 -3.50
N SER A 216 -19.12 1.69 -3.66
CA SER A 216 -19.97 1.28 -2.53
C SER A 216 -19.24 0.29 -1.63
N PHE A 217 -18.54 -0.71 -2.18
CA PHE A 217 -17.81 -1.71 -1.43
C PHE A 217 -16.62 -1.13 -0.66
N SER A 218 -15.93 -0.12 -1.19
CA SER A 218 -14.90 0.61 -0.45
C SER A 218 -15.47 1.36 0.77
N ARG A 219 -16.67 1.96 0.65
CA ARG A 219 -17.38 2.57 1.78
C ARG A 219 -17.85 1.53 2.79
N MET A 220 -18.35 0.40 2.29
CA MET A 220 -18.75 -0.75 3.09
C MET A 220 -17.57 -1.30 3.91
N GLU A 221 -16.39 -1.41 3.30
CA GLU A 221 -15.15 -1.77 3.98
C GLU A 221 -14.78 -0.76 5.07
N SER A 222 -14.89 0.53 4.76
CA SER A 222 -14.62 1.59 5.74
C SER A 222 -15.55 1.51 6.94
N GLY A 223 -16.85 1.25 6.72
CA GLY A 223 -17.82 1.03 7.79
C GLY A 223 -17.49 -0.21 8.62
N PHE A 224 -17.07 -1.29 7.97
CA PHE A 224 -16.63 -2.50 8.67
C PHE A 224 -15.39 -2.27 9.54
N GLN A 225 -14.40 -1.51 9.07
CA GLN A 225 -13.23 -1.15 9.87
C GLN A 225 -13.63 -0.33 11.10
N VAL A 226 -14.56 0.62 10.97
CA VAL A 226 -15.12 1.38 12.09
C VAL A 226 -15.88 0.49 13.06
N TYR A 227 -16.63 -0.49 12.57
CA TYR A 227 -17.31 -1.48 13.43
C TYR A 227 -16.31 -2.29 14.25
N ILE A 228 -15.21 -2.74 13.64
CA ILE A 228 -14.16 -3.51 14.31
C ILE A 228 -13.45 -2.67 15.39
N THR A 229 -13.07 -1.43 15.10
CA THR A 229 -12.36 -0.57 16.05
C THR A 229 -13.30 0.02 17.12
N GLY A 230 -14.56 0.27 16.76
CA GLY A 230 -15.56 0.87 17.63
C GLY A 230 -15.12 2.25 18.14
N MET A 231 -15.18 2.47 19.45
CA MET A 231 -14.59 3.66 20.11
C MET A 231 -13.09 3.51 20.39
N HIS A 232 -12.52 2.31 20.19
CA HIS A 232 -11.11 2.12 20.41
C HIS A 232 -10.35 2.75 19.26
N VAL A 233 -9.81 3.94 19.52
CA VAL A 233 -8.87 4.60 18.65
C VAL A 233 -7.62 3.72 18.62
N PRO A 234 -7.30 3.05 17.50
CA PRO A 234 -6.10 2.23 17.38
C PRO A 234 -4.87 3.06 17.74
N MET A 235 -3.79 2.45 18.24
CA MET A 235 -2.61 3.19 18.68
C MET A 235 -2.11 4.18 17.61
N ARG A 236 -2.17 3.79 16.33
CA ARG A 236 -1.91 4.66 15.16
C ARG A 236 -2.72 5.97 15.14
N GLU A 237 -3.98 5.94 15.55
CA GLU A 237 -4.88 7.11 15.60
C GLU A 237 -4.76 7.86 16.96
N MET A 238 -4.32 7.19 18.04
CA MET A 238 -4.03 7.86 19.33
C MET A 238 -2.78 8.74 19.25
N TYR A 239 -1.76 8.35 18.49
CA TYR A 239 -0.61 9.22 18.21
C TYR A 239 -1.03 10.52 17.50
N ALA A 240 -2.02 10.49 16.60
CA ALA A 240 -2.57 11.69 15.99
C ALA A 240 -3.25 12.63 17.01
N THR A 241 -3.80 12.07 18.10
CA THR A 241 -4.52 12.82 19.13
C THR A 241 -3.61 13.31 20.26
N MET A 242 -2.59 12.53 20.65
CA MET A 242 -1.65 12.87 21.73
C MET A 242 -0.50 13.79 21.28
N THR A 243 -0.32 13.95 19.97
CA THR A 243 0.57 14.98 19.39
C THR A 243 -0.24 15.88 18.45
N PRO A 244 -0.90 16.94 18.96
CA PRO A 244 -1.59 17.91 18.13
C PRO A 244 -0.54 18.64 17.28
N GLY A 245 -0.36 18.20 16.03
CA GLY A 245 0.68 18.70 15.14
C GLY A 245 1.30 17.66 14.20
N VAL A 246 0.93 16.37 14.31
CA VAL A 246 1.38 15.33 13.36
C VAL A 246 0.14 14.61 12.80
N GLU A 247 -0.44 15.19 11.74
CA GLU A 247 -1.50 14.54 10.93
C GLU A 247 -0.90 13.43 10.05
N TYR A 248 -0.62 12.25 10.60
CA TYR A 248 -0.18 11.13 9.76
C TYR A 248 -1.38 10.33 9.23
N LEU A 249 -1.80 10.68 8.02
CA LEU A 249 -2.35 9.71 7.07
C LEU A 249 -1.93 10.11 5.65
N SER A 250 -1.11 9.29 5.00
CA SER A 250 -1.16 9.18 3.56
C SER A 250 -0.78 7.77 3.14
N LEU A 251 -1.74 7.18 2.43
CA LEU A 251 -1.65 5.97 1.63
C LEU A 251 -0.66 6.18 0.45
N SER A 252 0.58 6.58 0.72
CA SER A 252 1.58 6.67 -0.32
C SER A 252 2.47 5.43 -0.28
N ASN A 253 2.47 4.66 -1.37
CA ASN A 253 3.44 3.58 -1.58
C ASN A 253 4.87 4.10 -1.72
N LEU A 254 5.07 5.42 -1.76
CA LEU A 254 6.35 6.11 -1.90
C LEU A 254 7.40 5.69 -0.86
N GLY A 255 7.07 5.10 0.29
CA GLY A 255 8.08 4.86 1.33
C GLY A 255 8.51 6.18 2.02
N PRO A 256 9.43 6.13 3.00
CA PRO A 256 9.85 7.33 3.72
C PRO A 256 10.84 8.17 2.90
N LEU A 257 10.81 9.49 3.07
CA LEU A 257 11.90 10.35 2.62
C LEU A 257 13.18 9.94 3.36
N GLN A 258 14.28 9.74 2.65
CA GLN A 258 15.58 9.52 3.25
C GLN A 258 16.57 10.60 2.81
N VAL A 259 17.30 11.17 3.77
CA VAL A 259 18.32 12.18 3.51
C VAL A 259 19.66 11.64 3.98
N TYR A 260 20.61 11.53 3.06
CA TYR A 260 21.97 11.08 3.32
C TYR A 260 22.92 12.25 3.45
N PHE A 261 23.92 12.09 4.31
CA PHE A 261 24.96 13.09 4.56
C PHE A 261 26.33 12.50 4.19
N ALA A 262 27.13 13.24 3.43
CA ALA A 262 28.45 12.83 3.00
C ALA A 262 29.49 13.95 3.13
N GLU A 263 30.73 13.57 3.46
CA GLU A 263 31.88 14.49 3.48
C GLU A 263 32.53 14.65 2.09
N GLN A 264 32.39 13.62 1.25
CA GLN A 264 32.91 13.57 -0.11
C GLN A 264 31.80 13.20 -1.08
N ARG A 265 31.89 13.75 -2.29
CA ARG A 265 30.89 13.53 -3.36
C ARG A 265 30.72 12.03 -3.65
N GLY A 266 29.48 11.58 -3.78
CA GLY A 266 29.14 10.18 -4.05
C GLY A 266 29.34 9.17 -2.90
N MET A 267 29.89 9.58 -1.75
CA MET A 267 30.18 8.68 -0.62
C MET A 267 29.05 8.68 0.41
N TYR A 268 27.92 8.06 0.06
CA TYR A 268 26.74 7.95 0.93
C TYR A 268 26.68 6.58 1.62
N SER A 269 26.19 6.55 2.87
CA SER A 269 26.01 5.29 3.61
C SER A 269 24.73 5.34 4.45
N GLU A 270 24.12 4.17 4.65
CA GLU A 270 22.90 4.02 5.46
C GLU A 270 23.06 4.56 6.89
N ALA A 271 24.22 4.31 7.51
CA ALA A 271 24.53 4.79 8.85
C ALA A 271 24.60 6.33 8.95
N SER A 272 24.86 7.02 7.84
CA SER A 272 24.91 8.48 7.73
C SER A 272 23.68 9.01 7.00
N SER A 273 22.50 8.60 7.46
CA SER A 273 21.23 9.01 6.87
C SER A 273 20.14 9.21 7.92
N VAL A 274 19.10 9.95 7.55
CA VAL A 274 17.93 10.19 8.40
C VAL A 274 16.67 10.00 7.58
N LYS A 275 15.74 9.20 8.10
CA LYS A 275 14.41 8.98 7.50
C LYS A 275 13.38 9.96 8.06
N ARG A 276 12.46 10.40 7.21
CA ARG A 276 11.33 11.28 7.56
C ARG A 276 10.05 10.79 6.90
N PRO A 277 8.92 10.84 7.61
CA PRO A 277 7.63 10.53 7.00
C PRO A 277 7.27 11.53 5.91
N ILE A 278 6.61 11.05 4.85
CA ILE A 278 5.93 11.87 3.84
C ILE A 278 4.45 11.91 4.23
N MET A 279 3.89 13.09 4.43
CA MET A 279 2.53 13.28 4.96
C MET A 279 1.65 13.93 3.91
N ALA A 280 0.65 13.20 3.40
CA ALA A 280 -0.22 13.62 2.30
C ALA A 280 0.56 14.12 1.07
N GLY A 281 1.62 13.39 0.70
CA GLY A 281 2.53 13.81 -0.37
C GLY A 281 3.34 15.06 -0.03
N LYS A 282 3.47 15.47 1.24
CA LYS A 282 4.24 16.66 1.64
C LYS A 282 5.27 16.33 2.71
N VAL A 283 6.43 16.98 2.61
CA VAL A 283 7.47 16.93 3.64
C VAL A 283 7.78 18.35 4.06
N LYS A 284 7.63 18.65 5.36
CA LYS A 284 8.15 19.87 5.95
C LYS A 284 8.95 19.53 7.21
N CYS A 285 10.28 19.58 7.11
CA CYS A 285 11.14 19.22 8.24
C CYS A 285 12.43 20.06 8.30
N THR A 286 13.05 20.07 9.47
CA THR A 286 14.40 20.63 9.68
C THR A 286 15.30 19.56 10.29
N LEU A 287 16.49 19.39 9.71
CA LEU A 287 17.48 18.37 10.08
C LEU A 287 18.76 19.06 10.55
N ASN A 288 19.36 18.54 11.61
CA ASN A 288 20.70 18.96 12.02
C ASN A 288 21.73 18.31 11.10
N LEU A 289 22.64 19.11 10.56
CA LEU A 289 23.72 18.63 9.70
C LEU A 289 24.92 18.17 10.55
N PRO A 290 25.51 17.01 10.23
CA PRO A 290 26.81 16.63 10.78
C PRO A 290 27.87 17.69 10.48
N LYS A 291 28.77 17.96 11.42
CA LYS A 291 29.79 19.03 11.28
C LYS A 291 30.70 18.87 10.05
N SER A 292 30.91 17.63 9.60
CA SER A 292 31.75 17.30 8.45
C SER A 292 30.97 17.13 7.14
N CYS A 293 29.64 17.30 7.17
CA CYS A 293 28.79 17.16 5.99
C CYS A 293 29.09 18.26 4.95
N ARG A 294 29.39 17.84 3.72
CA ARG A 294 29.64 18.73 2.58
C ARG A 294 28.66 18.51 1.43
N PHE A 295 28.04 17.34 1.37
CA PHE A 295 27.06 17.00 0.35
C PHE A 295 25.87 16.29 0.99
N ILE A 296 24.69 16.55 0.47
CA ILE A 296 23.49 15.77 0.80
C ILE A 296 22.94 15.08 -0.45
N ARG A 297 22.31 13.94 -0.21
CA ARG A 297 21.47 13.23 -1.17
C ARG A 297 20.07 13.13 -0.58
N ILE A 298 19.06 13.42 -1.39
CA ILE A 298 17.65 13.37 -1.01
C ILE A 298 16.99 12.27 -1.83
N ASP A 299 16.39 11.30 -1.14
CA ASP A 299 15.68 10.17 -1.73
C ASP A 299 14.20 10.34 -1.38
N PRO A 300 13.38 10.86 -2.32
CA PRO A 300 11.96 11.18 -2.11
C PRO A 300 11.07 9.93 -2.17
N GLY A 301 11.51 8.85 -1.53
CA GLY A 301 10.84 7.56 -1.50
C GLY A 301 11.53 6.47 -2.33
N ASP A 302 10.83 5.35 -2.50
CA ASP A 302 11.29 4.11 -3.12
C ASP A 302 10.74 3.93 -4.56
N HIS A 303 9.81 4.80 -4.99
CA HIS A 303 9.08 4.68 -6.26
C HIS A 303 9.26 5.89 -7.18
N PRO A 304 9.14 5.72 -8.51
CA PRO A 304 9.15 6.82 -9.47
C PRO A 304 8.14 7.92 -9.09
N CYS A 305 8.60 9.17 -9.09
CA CYS A 305 7.81 10.27 -8.54
C CYS A 305 8.12 11.61 -9.20
N THR A 306 7.19 12.54 -9.07
CA THR A 306 7.43 13.97 -9.24
C THR A 306 7.63 14.62 -7.87
N VAL A 307 8.58 15.56 -7.79
CA VAL A 307 8.86 16.31 -6.57
C VAL A 307 8.81 17.79 -6.85
N HIS A 308 7.90 18.50 -6.21
CA HIS A 308 7.92 19.95 -6.11
C HIS A 308 8.87 20.38 -4.98
N LEU A 309 10.00 20.98 -5.37
CA LEU A 309 11.05 21.52 -4.49
C LEU A 309 10.67 22.90 -3.96
N ALA A 310 9.58 23.00 -3.18
CA ALA A 310 9.06 24.28 -2.70
C ALA A 310 10.08 25.07 -1.86
N ALA A 311 10.90 24.41 -1.04
CA ALA A 311 12.10 24.99 -0.44
C ALA A 311 13.13 23.94 -0.02
N ILE A 312 14.39 24.15 -0.37
CA ILE A 312 15.55 23.47 0.21
C ILE A 312 16.49 24.57 0.72
N ARG A 313 16.75 24.61 2.03
CA ARG A 313 17.53 25.69 2.66
C ARG A 313 18.56 25.15 3.62
N PHE A 314 19.75 25.74 3.58
CA PHE A 314 20.78 25.58 4.57
C PHE A 314 20.75 26.79 5.51
N ASP A 315 20.32 26.56 6.75
CA ASP A 315 19.97 27.59 7.74
C ASP A 315 18.95 28.60 7.16
N ARG A 316 19.41 29.77 6.70
CA ARG A 316 18.55 30.80 6.08
C ARG A 316 18.75 30.95 4.57
N MET A 317 19.73 30.27 4.00
CA MET A 317 20.13 30.40 2.59
C MET A 317 19.48 29.30 1.75
N PRO A 318 18.91 29.60 0.57
CA PRO A 318 18.45 28.58 -0.36
C PRO A 318 19.61 27.73 -0.86
N ALA A 319 19.39 26.43 -1.03
CA ALA A 319 20.35 25.53 -1.66
C ALA A 319 20.49 25.88 -3.15
N SER A 320 21.71 25.75 -3.68
CA SER A 320 21.94 25.76 -5.12
C SER A 320 21.59 24.38 -5.68
N LEU A 321 20.78 24.36 -6.74
CA LEU A 321 20.50 23.14 -7.52
C LEU A 321 21.30 23.09 -8.82
N ASP A 322 22.19 24.07 -9.05
CA ASP A 322 23.04 24.10 -10.23
C ASP A 322 24.04 22.94 -10.20
N GLY A 323 24.03 22.10 -11.23
CA GLY A 323 24.94 20.96 -11.33
C GLY A 323 24.60 19.79 -10.39
N VAL A 324 23.43 19.81 -9.77
CA VAL A 324 22.87 18.66 -9.04
C VAL A 324 22.52 17.56 -10.03
N LEU A 325 22.77 16.31 -9.64
CA LEU A 325 22.52 15.15 -10.48
C LEU A 325 21.24 14.44 -10.03
N THR A 326 20.45 14.03 -11.00
CA THR A 326 19.26 13.18 -10.82
C THR A 326 19.41 11.99 -11.76
N PRO A 327 19.94 10.84 -11.29
CA PRO A 327 20.07 9.64 -12.11
C PRO A 327 18.72 9.25 -12.70
N GLU A 328 18.64 9.15 -14.02
CA GLU A 328 17.37 8.83 -14.73
C GLU A 328 16.23 9.78 -14.32
N GLY A 329 16.54 11.07 -14.23
CA GLY A 329 15.56 12.11 -13.92
C GLY A 329 16.01 13.47 -14.46
N THR A 330 15.16 14.47 -14.28
CA THR A 330 15.48 15.86 -14.64
C THR A 330 14.87 16.84 -13.64
N ILE A 331 15.50 18.00 -13.48
CA ILE A 331 14.96 19.13 -12.71
C ILE A 331 14.60 20.25 -13.69
N CYS A 332 13.33 20.67 -13.69
CA CYS A 332 12.82 21.77 -14.48
C CYS A 332 12.17 22.81 -13.55
N GLY A 333 12.86 23.94 -13.33
CA GLY A 333 12.42 24.96 -12.39
C GLY A 333 12.39 24.43 -10.96
N SER A 334 11.22 24.51 -10.31
CA SER A 334 11.01 23.98 -8.95
C SER A 334 10.55 22.53 -8.93
N TRP A 335 10.54 21.82 -10.07
CA TRP A 335 10.06 20.43 -10.15
C TRP A 335 11.18 19.48 -10.52
N ALA A 336 11.28 18.36 -9.82
CA ALA A 336 12.09 17.20 -10.20
C ALA A 336 11.18 16.08 -10.71
N PHE A 337 11.55 15.44 -11.80
CA PHE A 337 10.87 14.29 -12.40
C PHE A 337 11.85 13.12 -12.35
N LEU A 338 11.55 12.09 -11.56
CA LEU A 338 12.48 11.00 -11.24
C LEU A 338 11.85 9.68 -11.68
N SER A 339 12.29 9.13 -12.82
CA SER A 339 11.59 8.02 -13.47
C SER A 339 11.99 6.63 -12.99
N ARG A 340 13.03 6.52 -12.15
CA ARG A 340 13.53 5.25 -11.62
C ARG A 340 12.98 4.90 -10.24
N PHE A 341 13.02 3.61 -9.91
CA PHE A 341 12.91 3.12 -8.54
C PHE A 341 14.13 3.54 -7.70
N ASP A 342 13.93 3.70 -6.40
CA ASP A 342 14.85 4.37 -5.48
C ASP A 342 15.34 5.72 -6.05
N PRO A 343 14.40 6.63 -6.37
CA PRO A 343 14.75 7.93 -6.94
C PRO A 343 15.65 8.72 -5.99
N CYS A 344 16.57 9.49 -6.55
CA CYS A 344 17.47 10.32 -5.75
C CYS A 344 17.87 11.62 -6.45
N ILE A 345 18.06 12.64 -5.63
CA ILE A 345 18.67 13.92 -5.99
C ILE A 345 20.00 13.96 -5.26
N VAL A 346 21.10 13.85 -6.00
CA VAL A 346 22.42 13.59 -5.41
C VAL A 346 23.35 14.80 -5.49
N ASP A 347 24.26 14.86 -4.53
CA ASP A 347 25.37 15.82 -4.47
C ASP A 347 24.94 17.28 -4.39
N ILE A 348 23.89 17.57 -3.62
CA ILE A 348 23.54 18.95 -3.28
C ILE A 348 24.61 19.48 -2.30
N GLU A 349 25.30 20.54 -2.69
CA GLU A 349 26.40 21.11 -1.90
C GLU A 349 25.90 21.81 -0.64
N VAL A 350 26.54 21.49 0.48
CA VAL A 350 26.30 22.12 1.78
C VAL A 350 27.25 23.30 1.95
N PRO A 351 26.74 24.53 2.17
CA PRO A 351 27.58 25.69 2.45
C PRO A 351 28.44 25.49 3.70
N GLU A 352 29.67 26.02 3.67
CA GLU A 352 30.60 25.88 4.79
C GLU A 352 30.01 26.48 6.09
N GLY A 353 30.03 25.68 7.16
CA GLY A 353 29.52 26.08 8.47
C GLY A 353 28.00 26.01 8.63
N ALA A 354 27.26 25.53 7.62
CA ALA A 354 25.82 25.31 7.74
C ALA A 354 25.50 24.28 8.82
N LYS A 355 24.49 24.56 9.64
CA LYS A 355 24.11 23.70 10.78
C LYS A 355 22.80 22.97 10.56
N ASN A 356 21.87 23.58 9.84
CA ASN A 356 20.54 23.02 9.64
C ASN A 356 20.18 22.93 8.16
N LEU A 357 19.47 21.87 7.80
CA LEU A 357 18.81 21.72 6.51
C LEU A 357 17.30 21.79 6.73
N THR A 358 16.62 22.74 6.10
CA THR A 358 15.16 22.82 6.06
C THR A 358 14.65 22.39 4.70
N LEU A 359 13.74 21.41 4.70
CA LEU A 359 13.08 20.87 3.52
C LEU A 359 11.58 21.19 3.55
N ASN A 360 11.07 21.67 2.43
CA ASN A 360 9.65 21.79 2.11
C ASN A 360 9.44 21.22 0.70
N LEU A 361 8.90 20.01 0.63
CA LEU A 361 8.73 19.25 -0.61
C LEU A 361 7.26 18.82 -0.74
N GLU A 362 6.77 18.75 -1.97
CA GLU A 362 5.55 18.01 -2.30
C GLU A 362 5.95 16.88 -3.27
N ILE A 363 5.52 15.66 -3.02
CA ILE A 363 5.96 14.43 -3.67
C ILE A 363 4.70 13.66 -4.10
N ASP A 364 4.58 13.40 -5.39
CA ASP A 364 3.50 12.62 -5.96
C ASP A 364 4.07 11.41 -6.72
N GLU A 365 3.52 10.21 -6.46
CA GLU A 365 3.86 9.01 -7.22
C GLU A 365 3.38 9.17 -8.67
N ALA A 366 4.24 8.83 -9.63
CA ALA A 366 3.93 8.97 -11.04
C ALA A 366 4.42 7.75 -11.83
N LYS A 367 3.72 7.45 -12.93
CA LYS A 367 4.07 6.29 -13.78
C LYS A 367 5.44 6.51 -14.43
N GLU A 368 6.31 5.51 -14.32
CA GLU A 368 7.66 5.50 -14.92
C GLU A 368 7.65 5.88 -16.40
N ASP A 369 6.78 5.29 -17.22
CA ASP A 369 6.70 5.58 -18.66
C ASP A 369 6.41 7.06 -18.94
N MET A 370 5.50 7.67 -18.16
CA MET A 370 5.18 9.10 -18.29
C MET A 370 6.39 9.97 -17.93
N LEU A 371 7.07 9.63 -16.84
CA LEU A 371 8.26 10.37 -16.38
C LEU A 371 9.42 10.23 -17.37
N ASN A 372 9.61 9.06 -17.95
CA ASN A 372 10.59 8.79 -19.00
C ASN A 372 10.32 9.66 -20.24
N GLU A 373 9.06 9.79 -20.66
CA GLU A 373 8.69 10.70 -21.75
C GLU A 373 9.03 12.16 -21.42
N ILE A 374 8.65 12.63 -20.24
CA ILE A 374 8.95 14.01 -19.77
C ILE A 374 10.46 14.27 -19.74
N CYS A 375 11.24 13.34 -19.18
CA CYS A 375 12.69 13.43 -19.16
C CYS A 375 13.26 13.51 -20.58
N SER A 376 12.76 12.68 -21.49
CA SER A 376 13.19 12.70 -22.90
C SER A 376 12.85 14.02 -23.62
N LEU A 377 11.69 14.62 -23.31
CA LEU A 377 11.26 15.89 -23.86
C LEU A 377 12.13 17.05 -23.37
N GLU A 378 12.52 17.04 -22.10
CA GLU A 378 13.38 18.08 -21.54
C GLU A 378 14.80 18.04 -22.14
N VAL A 379 15.36 16.84 -22.34
CA VAL A 379 16.64 16.67 -23.05
C VAL A 379 16.58 17.22 -24.48
N ARG A 380 15.49 16.93 -25.21
CA ARG A 380 15.26 17.47 -26.56
C ARG A 380 15.09 19.00 -26.54
N SER A 381 14.36 19.53 -25.57
CA SER A 381 14.15 20.98 -25.37
C SER A 381 15.46 21.72 -25.11
N HIS A 382 16.32 21.18 -24.24
CA HIS A 382 17.66 21.73 -23.98
C HIS A 382 18.53 21.73 -25.24
N SER A 383 18.53 20.64 -26.00
CA SER A 383 19.24 20.54 -27.28
C SER A 383 18.78 21.63 -28.27
N LEU A 384 17.46 21.82 -28.41
CA LEU A 384 16.87 22.85 -29.26
C LEU A 384 17.24 24.28 -28.82
N LYS A 385 17.21 24.57 -27.50
CA LYS A 385 17.64 25.87 -26.96
C LYS A 385 19.14 26.13 -27.23
N GLY A 386 19.98 25.10 -27.14
CA GLY A 386 21.40 25.18 -27.49
C GLY A 386 21.62 25.57 -28.96
N VAL A 387 20.94 24.88 -29.88
CA VAL A 387 20.98 25.17 -31.32
C VAL A 387 20.47 26.60 -31.62
N LEU A 388 19.38 27.03 -30.99
CA LEU A 388 18.87 28.40 -31.15
C LEU A 388 19.87 29.44 -30.63
N GLY A 389 20.51 29.19 -29.48
CA GLY A 389 21.54 30.07 -28.91
C GLY A 389 22.77 30.19 -29.81
N GLU A 390 23.23 29.09 -30.42
CA GLU A 390 24.31 29.13 -31.42
C GLU A 390 23.91 29.92 -32.66
N ARG A 391 22.73 29.67 -33.23
CA ARG A 391 22.25 30.42 -34.40
C ARG A 391 22.06 31.92 -34.10
N ALA A 392 21.63 32.26 -32.89
CA ALA A 392 21.54 33.66 -32.44
C ALA A 392 22.93 34.30 -32.32
N ARG A 393 23.93 33.59 -31.75
CA ARG A 393 25.32 34.06 -31.69
C ARG A 393 25.93 34.25 -33.08
N GLU A 394 25.68 33.32 -34.01
CA GLU A 394 26.09 33.46 -35.41
C GLU A 394 25.44 34.65 -36.10
N ALA A 395 24.13 34.85 -35.91
CA ALA A 395 23.40 35.98 -36.49
C ALA A 395 23.92 37.33 -35.98
N VAL A 396 24.20 37.43 -34.67
CA VAL A 396 24.83 38.61 -34.07
C VAL A 396 26.26 38.82 -34.59
N GLY A 397 27.04 37.75 -34.76
CA GLY A 397 28.37 37.81 -35.36
C GLY A 397 28.34 38.34 -36.81
N ARG A 398 27.39 37.86 -37.63
CA ARG A 398 27.19 38.35 -39.01
C ARG A 398 26.80 39.83 -39.05
N LEU A 399 25.95 40.28 -38.13
CA LEU A 399 25.56 41.70 -38.02
C LEU A 399 26.72 42.62 -37.59
N LYS A 400 27.61 42.15 -36.70
CA LYS A 400 28.82 42.89 -36.32
C LYS A 400 29.83 42.99 -37.48
N ASN A 401 30.07 41.90 -38.19
CA ASN A 401 30.99 41.88 -39.34
C ASN A 401 30.45 42.69 -40.55
N GLY A 402 29.12 42.76 -40.71
CA GLY A 402 28.46 43.60 -41.72
C GLY A 402 28.57 45.11 -41.46
N ARG A 403 28.63 45.53 -40.19
CA ARG A 403 28.86 46.95 -39.81
C ARG A 403 30.32 47.36 -40.02
N GLU A 404 31.29 46.49 -39.74
CA GLU A 404 32.72 46.79 -39.98
C GLU A 404 33.06 46.87 -41.47
N SER A 405 32.41 46.08 -42.31
CA SER A 405 32.59 46.12 -43.78
C SER A 405 31.91 47.34 -44.43
N SER A 406 30.88 47.89 -43.78
CA SER A 406 30.22 49.15 -44.20
C SER A 406 31.01 50.39 -43.75
N ALA A 407 31.69 50.33 -42.60
CA ALA A 407 32.59 51.38 -42.13
C ALA A 407 33.89 51.51 -42.96
N LYS A 408 34.35 50.43 -43.61
CA LYS A 408 35.50 50.45 -44.54
C LYS A 408 35.18 50.92 -45.96
N LYS A 409 33.90 51.04 -46.35
CA LYS A 409 33.47 51.54 -47.67
C LYS A 409 33.02 53.00 -47.67
N GLY A 410 33.05 53.67 -46.51
CA GLY A 410 32.72 55.08 -46.34
C GLY A 410 33.94 55.94 -46.01
N LYS A 411 35.03 55.81 -46.76
CA LYS A 411 36.17 56.73 -46.78
C LYS A 411 36.54 57.09 -48.20
#